data_AF-A0A7D9ERU9-F1
#
_entry.id   AF-A0A7D9ERU9-F1
#
_cell.length_a   1.000
_cell.length_b   1.000
_cell.length_c   1.000
_cell.angle_alpha   90.00
_cell.angle_beta   90.00
_cell.angle_gamma   90.00
#
_symmetry.space_group_name_H-M   'P 1'
#
loop_
_entity.id
_entity.type
_entity.pdbx_description
1 polymer ?
#
loop_
_entity_poly.entity_id
_entity_poly.type
_entity_poly.pdbx_seq_one_letter_code
_entity_poly.pdbx_strand_id
1 'polypeptide(L)'
;MALSNFDDKICPRFLDGYSKEILPWDRFNRWISCFCVVTFDLELGQAMEMIYPRFVRLTEKEKMNICYLAFPDSNSGHHWH
;
A
#
# COMPACT_ATOMS: atom_id res chain seq x y z
N MET A 1 -17.49 -10.18 14.58
CA MET A 1 -16.11 -9.78 14.25
C MET A 1 -16.10 -9.32 12.80
N ALA A 2 -16.80 -8.22 12.52
CA ALA A 2 -16.99 -7.75 11.16
C ALA A 2 -15.83 -6.81 10.84
N LEU A 3 -15.02 -7.18 9.86
CA LEU A 3 -14.21 -6.24 9.09
C LEU A 3 -15.20 -5.39 8.29
N SER A 4 -15.83 -4.41 8.94
CA SER A 4 -16.69 -3.46 8.26
C SER A 4 -15.80 -2.55 7.42
N ASN A 5 -15.72 -2.89 6.13
CA ASN A 5 -15.52 -2.02 4.98
C ASN A 5 -14.56 -0.84 5.21
N PHE A 6 -13.29 -1.08 4.93
CA PHE A 6 -12.27 -0.02 4.81
C PHE A 6 -12.59 1.00 3.69
N ASP A 7 -13.61 0.75 2.86
CA ASP A 7 -14.00 1.59 1.71
C ASP A 7 -15.23 2.51 1.91
N ASP A 8 -16.00 2.45 3.00
CA ASP A 8 -17.32 3.12 3.02
C ASP A 8 -17.36 4.56 3.61
N LYS A 9 -16.22 5.17 3.93
CA LYS A 9 -16.20 6.55 4.43
C LYS A 9 -14.96 7.29 3.92
N ILE A 10 -15.02 7.79 2.68
CA ILE A 10 -14.38 9.08 2.39
C ILE A 10 -14.98 10.06 3.40
N CYS A 11 -14.22 10.38 4.45
CA CYS A 11 -14.63 11.34 5.47
C CYS A 11 -15.04 12.64 4.75
N PRO A 12 -16.32 13.05 4.82
CA PRO A 12 -16.71 14.36 4.34
C PRO A 12 -16.05 15.37 5.27
N ARG A 13 -14.95 16.00 4.84
CA ARG A 13 -14.24 17.04 5.59
C ARG A 13 -15.03 18.36 5.65
N PHE A 14 -16.36 18.31 5.62
CA PHE A 14 -17.22 19.48 5.61
C PHE A 14 -18.57 19.18 6.27
N LEU A 15 -18.56 18.96 7.59
CA LEU A 15 -19.74 19.17 8.41
C LEU A 15 -19.33 20.04 9.58
N ASP A 16 -19.78 21.28 9.52
CA ASP A 16 -19.57 22.33 10.51
C ASP A 16 -20.18 21.93 11.87
N GLY A 17 -19.39 22.03 12.95
CA GLY A 17 -19.93 22.19 14.31
C GLY A 17 -20.04 20.97 15.23
N TYR A 18 -19.67 19.74 14.82
CA TYR A 18 -19.60 18.59 15.75
C TYR A 18 -18.14 18.40 16.18
N SER A 19 -17.85 18.40 17.49
CA SER A 19 -16.52 18.09 18.02
C SER A 19 -16.07 16.75 17.43
N LYS A 20 -15.09 16.78 16.54
CA LYS A 20 -14.61 15.60 15.83
C LYS A 20 -13.94 14.68 16.85
N GLU A 21 -14.69 13.74 17.42
CA GLU A 21 -14.13 12.67 18.23
C GLU A 21 -13.10 11.96 17.35
N ILE A 22 -11.83 12.10 17.73
CA ILE A 22 -10.72 11.48 17.01
C ILE A 22 -10.88 9.98 17.24
N LEU A 23 -11.33 9.27 16.21
CA LEU A 23 -11.46 7.83 16.32
C LEU A 23 -10.07 7.21 16.47
N PRO A 24 -9.95 6.09 17.20
CA PRO A 24 -8.76 5.26 17.13
C PRO A 24 -8.44 5.00 15.65
N TRP A 25 -7.19 5.25 15.24
CA TRP A 25 -6.68 5.09 13.86
C TRP A 25 -7.02 6.19 12.84
N ASP A 26 -7.66 7.30 13.21
CA ASP A 26 -7.91 8.43 12.28
C ASP A 26 -6.64 8.99 11.62
N ARG A 27 -5.48 8.83 12.28
CA ARG A 27 -4.17 9.25 11.77
C ARG A 27 -3.42 8.16 11.00
N PHE A 28 -3.94 6.93 10.96
CA PHE A 28 -3.28 5.77 10.36
C PHE A 28 -3.08 5.94 8.84
N ASN A 29 -4.01 6.61 8.17
CA ASN A 29 -3.89 6.96 6.75
C ASN A 29 -2.72 7.91 6.41
N ARG A 30 -2.06 8.51 7.43
CA ARG A 30 -0.83 9.29 7.22
C ARG A 30 0.42 8.43 7.18
N TRP A 31 0.32 7.17 7.61
CA TRP A 31 1.42 6.22 7.73
C TRP A 31 1.43 5.23 6.58
N ILE A 32 0.25 4.88 6.07
CA ILE A 32 0.09 3.94 4.94
C ILE A 32 -0.67 4.64 3.82
N SER A 33 -0.03 4.74 2.65
CA SER A 33 -0.63 5.33 1.44
C SER A 33 -1.42 4.30 0.63
N CYS A 34 -0.90 3.08 0.50
CA CYS A 34 -1.53 1.97 -0.21
C CYS A 34 -0.91 0.63 0.20
N PHE A 35 -1.61 -0.45 -0.08
CA PHE A 35 -1.12 -1.81 -0.05
C PHE A 35 -0.83 -2.26 -1.47
N CYS A 36 0.33 -2.87 -1.67
CA CYS A 36 0.77 -3.43 -2.95
C CYS A 36 1.00 -4.92 -2.78
N VAL A 37 0.41 -5.72 -3.67
CA VAL A 37 0.69 -7.16 -3.78
C VAL A 37 1.73 -7.31 -4.87
N VAL A 38 2.91 -7.79 -4.48
CA VAL A 38 4.02 -8.06 -5.40
C VAL A 38 4.25 -9.56 -5.41
N THR A 39 4.35 -10.13 -6.60
CA THR A 39 4.66 -11.53 -6.82
C THR A 39 6.02 -11.67 -7.47
N PHE A 40 6.64 -12.84 -7.28
CA PHE A 40 7.89 -13.20 -7.93
C PHE A 40 7.68 -14.49 -8.72
N ASP A 41 7.93 -14.39 -10.01
CA ASP A 41 7.96 -15.51 -10.93
C ASP A 41 9.40 -15.75 -11.39
N LEU A 42 9.78 -17.02 -11.59
CA LEU A 42 11.17 -17.36 -11.95
C LEU A 42 11.53 -16.94 -13.38
N GLU A 43 10.56 -16.85 -14.28
CA GLU A 43 10.76 -16.48 -15.69
C GLU A 43 10.60 -14.97 -15.89
N LEU A 44 9.63 -14.35 -15.22
CA LEU A 44 9.28 -12.94 -15.39
C LEU A 44 9.89 -12.00 -14.34
N GLY A 45 10.37 -12.55 -13.23
CA GLY A 45 10.90 -11.80 -12.10
C GLY A 45 9.80 -11.18 -11.23
N GLN A 46 10.08 -10.01 -10.67
CA GLN A 46 9.19 -9.32 -9.73
C GLN A 46 8.11 -8.55 -10.51
N ALA A 47 6.84 -8.75 -10.15
CA ALA A 47 5.72 -8.07 -10.79
C ALA A 47 4.70 -7.54 -9.77
N MET A 48 4.15 -6.36 -10.06
CA MET A 48 3.07 -5.76 -9.29
C MET A 48 1.74 -6.39 -9.72
N GLU A 49 1.10 -7.14 -8.83
CA GLU A 49 -0.17 -7.81 -9.12
C GLU A 49 -1.37 -6.91 -8.80
N MET A 50 -1.33 -6.21 -7.66
CA MET A 50 -2.46 -5.40 -7.20
C MET A 50 -2.03 -4.19 -6.38
N ILE A 51 -2.79 -3.11 -6.51
CA ILE A 51 -2.69 -1.92 -5.66
C ILE A 51 -4.07 -1.66 -5.04
N TYR A 52 -4.11 -1.51 -3.71
CA TYR A 52 -5.29 -1.13 -2.96
C TYR A 52 -5.00 0.10 -2.08
N PRO A 53 -5.88 1.11 -2.06
CA PRO A 53 -7.12 1.24 -2.84
C PRO A 53 -6.88 1.41 -4.35
N ARG A 54 -7.81 0.95 -5.19
CA ARG A 54 -7.64 0.91 -6.66
C ARG A 54 -7.52 2.28 -7.32
N PHE A 55 -7.89 3.36 -6.62
CA PHE A 55 -7.77 4.73 -7.11
C PHE A 55 -6.36 5.31 -6.94
N VAL A 56 -5.49 4.67 -6.16
CA VAL A 56 -4.10 5.09 -6.00
C VAL A 56 -3.37 4.87 -7.32
N ARG A 57 -2.71 5.93 -7.82
CA ARG A 57 -1.91 5.87 -9.04
C ARG A 57 -0.43 6.01 -8.69
N LEU A 58 0.27 4.89 -8.80
CA LEU A 58 1.73 4.86 -8.72
C LEU A 58 2.31 5.05 -10.12
N THR A 59 3.38 5.83 -10.22
CA THR A 59 4.18 5.93 -11.43
C THR A 59 4.90 4.60 -11.72
N GLU A 60 5.30 4.37 -12.97
CA GLU A 60 6.05 3.16 -13.32
C GLU A 60 7.36 3.05 -12.53
N LYS A 61 8.02 4.18 -12.25
CA LYS A 61 9.21 4.22 -11.40
C LYS A 61 8.91 3.79 -9.96
N GLU A 62 7.80 4.24 -9.38
CA GLU A 62 7.42 3.82 -8.03
C GLU A 62 7.05 2.34 -7.98
N LYS A 63 6.30 1.84 -8.96
CA LYS A 63 5.98 0.40 -9.06
C LYS A 63 7.25 -0.44 -9.14
N MET A 64 8.19 -0.05 -10.01
CA MET A 64 9.48 -0.73 -10.13
C MET A 64 10.26 -0.72 -8.82
N ASN A 65 10.34 0.44 -8.16
CA ASN A 65 11.03 0.55 -6.87
C ASN A 65 10.38 -0.32 -5.79
N ILE A 66 9.04 -0.38 -5.73
CA ILE A 66 8.32 -1.21 -4.77
C ILE A 66 8.57 -2.70 -5.05
N CYS A 67 8.50 -3.13 -6.30
CA CYS A 67 8.79 -4.52 -6.68
C CYS A 67 10.22 -4.92 -6.30
N TYR A 68 11.18 -4.03 -6.59
CA TYR A 68 12.58 -4.22 -6.26
C TYR A 68 12.81 -4.39 -4.76
N LEU A 69 12.18 -3.56 -3.94
CA LEU A 69 12.32 -3.60 -2.48
C LEU A 69 11.54 -4.74 -1.82
N ALA A 70 10.57 -5.33 -2.51
CA ALA A 70 9.76 -6.42 -1.97
C ALA A 70 10.55 -7.74 -1.80
N PHE A 71 11.67 -7.91 -2.52
CA PHE A 71 12.52 -9.10 -2.44
C PHE A 71 14.01 -8.73 -2.33
N PRO A 72 14.47 -8.26 -1.16
CA PRO A 72 15.85 -7.76 -0.96
C PRO A 72 16.93 -8.83 -1.19
N ASP A 73 16.64 -10.10 -0.90
CA ASP A 73 17.58 -11.22 -1.08
C ASP A 73 17.76 -11.63 -2.55
N SER A 74 16.75 -11.38 -3.40
CA SER A 74 16.82 -11.69 -4.83
C SER A 74 17.84 -10.80 -5.58
N ASN A 75 18.23 -9.66 -5.00
CA ASN A 75 19.20 -8.74 -5.61
C ASN A 75 20.62 -8.86 -5.03
N SER A 76 20.83 -9.67 -4.00
CA SER A 76 22.15 -10.01 -3.47
C SER A 76 22.70 -11.25 -4.17
N GLY A 77 22.92 -11.16 -5.48
CA GLY A 77 23.64 -12.20 -6.22
C GLY A 77 25.01 -12.43 -5.58
N HIS A 78 25.15 -13.52 -4.83
CA HIS A 78 26.37 -14.16 -4.36
C HIS A 78 27.52 -13.24 -3.91
N HIS A 79 27.57 -12.92 -2.62
CA HIS A 79 28.83 -12.65 -1.93
C HIS A 79 29.06 -13.75 -0.87
N TRP A 80 29.16 -15.00 -1.32
CA TRP A 80 29.75 -16.08 -0.53
C TRP A 80 31.05 -16.48 -1.23
N HIS A 81 32.18 -16.09 -0.61
CA HIS A 81 33.57 -16.52 -0.79
C HIS A 81 34.09 -16.92 -2.18
#